data_AF-A0A534M3K2-F1
#
_entry.id   AF-A0A534M3K2-F1
#
_cell.length_a   1.000
_cell.length_b   1.000
_cell.length_c   1.000
_cell.angle_alpha   90.00
_cell.angle_beta   90.00
_cell.angle_gamma   90.00
#
_symmetry.space_group_name_H-M   'P 1'
#
loop_
_entity.id
_entity.type
_entity.pdbx_description
1 polymer ?
#
loop_
_entity_poly.entity_id
_entity_poly.type
_entity_poly.pdbx_seq_one_letter_code
_entity_poly.pdbx_strand_id
1 'polypeptide(L)'
;MGGPPIGRERPTGSGLGLASRRPLFFRDPPAEGDARVDPRPSRRYAVVKALRHFGVFAGLKYPNDAVYQDRKIAGILSEGVYRRETYHVIIGIGVNTNVDLDRLPPDVQPTATTLKREVNLFVANDEFLDYLLNQIDDLYSRYRNTRIEFLIKDYRGQCTTIGKRVTATTSKGSITGRAYDIAPNGALIIMDDGNAKHEFVEGSLKIVP
;
A
#
# COMPACT_ATOMS: atom_id res chain seq x y z
N MET A 1 0.83 -30.24 -0.42
CA MET A 1 2.19 -30.03 0.13
C MET A 1 2.23 -28.64 0.74
N GLY A 2 2.36 -28.54 2.06
CA GLY A 2 2.45 -27.26 2.77
C GLY A 2 3.83 -26.66 2.58
N GLY A 3 3.90 -25.49 1.92
CA GLY A 3 5.14 -24.72 1.82
C GLY A 3 5.61 -24.24 3.19
N PRO A 4 6.91 -23.95 3.37
CA PRO A 4 7.47 -23.57 4.65
C PRO A 4 6.80 -22.29 5.19
N PRO A 5 6.59 -22.18 6.51
CA PRO A 5 6.04 -20.99 7.13
C PRO A 5 6.96 -19.79 6.91
N ILE A 6 6.35 -18.60 6.85
CA ILE A 6 7.05 -17.31 6.77
C ILE A 6 8.01 -17.21 7.96
N GLY A 7 9.30 -17.02 7.68
CA GLY A 7 10.28 -16.64 8.70
C GLY A 7 9.97 -15.23 9.17
N ARG A 8 9.28 -15.10 10.31
CA ARG A 8 9.00 -13.82 10.96
C ARG A 8 10.14 -13.49 11.94
N GLU A 9 10.98 -12.52 11.63
CA GLU A 9 11.87 -11.94 12.63
C GLU A 9 11.25 -10.66 13.19
N ARG A 10 10.87 -10.71 14.48
CA ARG A 10 10.48 -9.53 15.25
C ARG A 10 11.74 -8.94 15.89
N PRO A 11 12.10 -7.66 15.65
CA PRO A 11 13.15 -7.02 16.43
C PRO A 11 12.65 -6.81 17.87
N THR A 12 13.33 -7.41 18.84
CA THR A 12 13.08 -7.24 20.27
C THR A 12 13.63 -5.88 20.73
N GLY A 13 12.76 -5.00 21.22
CA GLY A 13 13.14 -3.69 21.73
C GLY A 13 11.94 -2.94 22.31
N SER A 14 11.85 -2.94 23.64
CA SER A 14 10.89 -2.19 24.46
C SER A 14 11.35 -0.73 24.60
N GLY A 15 10.61 0.20 24.02
CA GLY A 15 10.89 1.64 24.16
C GLY A 15 9.97 2.50 23.30
N LEU A 16 9.15 3.29 24.00
CA LEU A 16 8.25 4.37 23.59
C LEU A 16 8.33 4.92 22.15
N GLY A 17 7.15 5.08 21.53
CA GLY A 17 6.87 6.02 20.44
C GLY A 17 6.94 5.41 19.03
N LEU A 18 5.81 4.93 18.51
CA LEU A 18 5.73 4.40 17.14
C LEU A 18 5.69 5.54 16.10
N ALA A 19 6.83 6.22 15.95
CA ALA A 19 7.29 6.78 14.67
C ALA A 19 8.24 5.79 13.97
N SER A 20 8.26 4.53 14.42
CA SER A 20 9.19 3.51 13.96
C SER A 20 8.70 2.91 12.64
N ARG A 21 9.26 3.38 11.52
CA ARG A 21 9.20 2.72 10.23
C ARG A 21 9.91 1.36 10.34
N ARG A 22 9.21 0.33 10.81
CA ARG A 22 9.79 -1.02 10.88
C ARG A 22 9.58 -1.73 9.55
N PRO A 23 10.65 -2.10 8.81
CA PRO A 23 10.50 -2.89 7.61
C PRO A 23 9.99 -4.29 7.97
N LEU A 24 8.97 -4.75 7.27
CA LEU A 24 8.52 -6.14 7.29
C LEU A 24 9.20 -6.87 6.13
N PHE A 25 9.87 -7.98 6.45
CA PHE A 25 10.56 -8.80 5.45
C PHE A 25 9.66 -9.95 5.01
N PHE A 26 9.39 -10.03 3.71
CA PHE A 26 8.66 -11.15 3.11
C PHE A 26 9.61 -11.92 2.20
N ARG A 27 9.68 -13.24 2.43
CA ARG A 27 10.35 -14.16 1.53
C ARG A 27 9.31 -14.72 0.58
N ASP A 28 9.37 -14.30 -0.67
CA ASP A 28 8.57 -14.92 -1.73
C ASP A 28 9.39 -16.08 -2.32
N PRO A 29 8.79 -17.28 -2.52
CA PRO A 29 9.49 -18.37 -3.19
C PRO A 29 9.83 -17.99 -4.63
N PRO A 30 10.92 -18.54 -5.23
CA PRO A 30 11.23 -18.32 -6.63
C PRO A 30 10.05 -18.78 -7.50
N ALA A 31 9.58 -17.92 -8.39
CA ALA A 31 8.53 -18.24 -9.35
C ALA A 31 9.14 -19.03 -10.52
N GLU A 32 8.59 -20.19 -10.84
CA GLU A 32 8.83 -20.83 -12.15
C GLU A 32 7.95 -20.11 -13.20
N GLY A 33 8.57 -19.52 -14.23
CA GLY A 33 7.87 -18.96 -15.40
C GLY A 33 7.72 -17.43 -15.48
N ASP A 34 7.25 -16.96 -16.65
CA ASP A 34 7.33 -15.58 -17.17
C ASP A 34 6.20 -14.62 -16.71
N ALA A 35 5.48 -14.92 -15.62
CA ALA A 35 4.37 -14.09 -15.15
C ALA A 35 4.54 -13.73 -13.66
N ARG A 36 5.49 -12.83 -13.37
CA ARG A 36 5.61 -12.18 -12.06
C ARG A 36 4.43 -11.24 -11.86
N VAL A 37 3.34 -11.76 -11.30
CA VAL A 37 2.27 -10.89 -10.85
C VAL A 37 2.69 -10.23 -9.55
N ASP A 38 2.63 -8.92 -9.54
CA ASP A 38 3.09 -8.07 -8.46
C ASP A 38 2.20 -8.20 -7.20
N PRO A 39 2.74 -8.60 -6.03
CA PRO A 39 1.96 -8.71 -4.80
C PRO A 39 1.66 -7.36 -4.13
N ARG A 40 2.21 -6.22 -4.60
CA ARG A 40 2.00 -4.89 -3.99
C ARG A 40 0.51 -4.55 -3.74
N PRO A 41 -0.45 -4.84 -4.65
CA PRO A 41 -1.87 -4.53 -4.43
C PRO A 41 -2.48 -5.22 -3.20
N SER A 42 -2.18 -6.49 -2.96
CA SER A 42 -2.75 -7.24 -1.82
C SER A 42 -2.27 -6.70 -0.47
N ARG A 43 -0.98 -6.36 -0.38
CA ARG A 43 -0.36 -5.81 0.83
C ARG A 43 -0.88 -4.41 1.17
N ARG A 44 -1.10 -3.57 0.15
CA ARG A 44 -1.72 -2.26 0.33
C ARG A 44 -3.16 -2.37 0.81
N TYR A 45 -3.91 -3.33 0.25
CA TYR A 45 -5.28 -3.60 0.68
C TYR A 45 -5.36 -4.06 2.15
N ALA A 46 -4.38 -4.81 2.64
CA ALA A 46 -4.30 -5.22 4.05
C ALA A 46 -4.34 -4.02 5.02
N VAL A 47 -3.62 -2.94 4.70
CA VAL A 47 -3.62 -1.72 5.52
C VAL A 47 -4.99 -1.06 5.55
N VAL A 48 -5.68 -1.00 4.41
CA VAL A 48 -7.05 -0.47 4.38
C VAL A 48 -8.03 -1.33 5.17
N LYS A 49 -7.90 -2.66 5.12
CA LYS A 49 -8.70 -3.55 5.97
C LYS A 49 -8.44 -3.28 7.46
N ALA A 50 -7.18 -3.10 7.87
CA ALA A 50 -6.84 -2.77 9.24
C ALA A 50 -7.42 -1.41 9.67
N LEU A 51 -7.21 -0.35 8.89
CA LEU A 51 -7.76 0.98 9.19
C LEU A 51 -9.29 0.95 9.35
N ARG A 52 -9.99 0.19 8.50
CA ARG A 52 -11.45 0.00 8.58
C ARG A 52 -11.89 -0.72 9.82
N HIS A 53 -11.16 -1.76 10.24
CA HIS A 53 -11.44 -2.48 11.47
C HIS A 53 -11.43 -1.54 12.69
N PHE A 54 -10.51 -0.59 12.70
CA PHE A 54 -10.42 0.44 13.74
C PHE A 54 -11.33 1.65 13.51
N GLY A 55 -12.27 1.60 12.55
CA GLY A 55 -13.30 2.64 12.38
C GLY A 55 -12.98 3.74 11.36
N VAL A 56 -11.86 3.64 10.64
CA VAL A 56 -11.51 4.62 9.58
C VAL A 56 -11.71 4.00 8.20
N PHE A 57 -12.71 4.49 7.47
CA PHE A 57 -13.03 4.05 6.10
C PHE A 57 -12.05 4.63 5.07
N ALA A 58 -10.78 4.26 5.20
CA ALA A 58 -9.73 4.68 4.30
C ALA A 58 -9.89 4.07 2.89
N GLY A 59 -9.28 4.74 1.92
CA GLY A 59 -9.07 4.27 0.55
C GLY A 59 -7.59 4.30 0.17
N LEU A 60 -7.28 3.75 -1.00
CA LEU A 60 -5.94 3.67 -1.56
C LEU A 60 -5.72 4.79 -2.57
N LYS A 61 -4.73 5.65 -2.29
CA LYS A 61 -4.24 6.64 -3.23
C LYS A 61 -2.96 6.10 -3.87
N TYR A 62 -3.06 5.79 -5.16
CA TYR A 62 -1.92 5.37 -5.97
C TYR A 62 -0.82 6.44 -5.95
N PRO A 63 0.47 6.08 -5.84
CA PRO A 63 0.97 4.70 -5.83
C PRO A 63 0.96 4.03 -4.46
N ASN A 64 1.19 4.75 -3.36
CA ASN A 64 1.68 4.12 -2.13
C ASN A 64 0.94 4.53 -0.86
N ASP A 65 -0.15 5.28 -0.94
CA ASP A 65 -0.74 5.91 0.24
C ASP A 65 -2.10 5.31 0.58
N ALA A 66 -2.39 5.18 1.89
CA ALA A 66 -3.75 5.07 2.37
C ALA A 66 -4.21 6.46 2.83
N VAL A 67 -5.42 6.84 2.43
CA VAL A 67 -5.99 8.17 2.68
C VAL A 67 -7.40 8.06 3.26
N TYR A 68 -7.75 9.02 4.10
CA TYR A 68 -9.11 9.25 4.58
C TYR A 68 -9.46 10.72 4.31
N GLN A 69 -10.55 10.97 3.58
CA GLN A 69 -10.95 12.32 3.14
C GLN A 69 -9.78 13.11 2.49
N ASP A 70 -9.07 12.46 1.56
CA ASP A 70 -7.86 12.95 0.88
C ASP A 70 -6.66 13.30 1.80
N ARG A 71 -6.76 13.07 3.11
CA ARG A 71 -5.64 13.17 4.07
C ARG A 71 -4.93 11.83 4.22
N LYS A 72 -3.61 11.82 4.14
CA LYS A 72 -2.77 10.63 4.29
C LYS A 72 -2.75 10.15 5.74
N ILE A 73 -3.06 8.87 5.92
CA ILE A 73 -3.01 8.18 7.22
C ILE A 73 -1.93 7.09 7.27
N ALA A 74 -1.57 6.52 6.12
CA ALA A 74 -0.48 5.56 6.03
C ALA A 74 0.29 5.67 4.71
N GLY A 75 1.56 5.27 4.74
CA GLY A 75 2.39 5.04 3.56
C GLY A 75 2.86 3.59 3.50
N ILE A 76 2.80 3.00 2.30
CA ILE A 76 3.09 1.59 2.04
C ILE A 76 4.09 1.52 0.89
N LEU A 77 5.35 1.27 1.24
CA LEU A 77 6.45 1.12 0.29
C LEU A 77 6.81 -0.36 0.15
N SER A 78 7.16 -0.78 -1.05
CA SER A 78 7.60 -2.15 -1.31
C SER A 78 8.80 -2.13 -2.24
N GLU A 79 9.86 -2.81 -1.82
CA GLU A 79 11.12 -2.90 -2.55
C GLU A 79 11.44 -4.37 -2.81
N GLY A 80 11.63 -4.71 -4.09
CA GLY A 80 12.06 -6.05 -4.48
C GLY A 80 13.57 -6.18 -4.47
N VAL A 81 14.09 -7.22 -3.84
CA VAL A 81 15.53 -7.51 -3.77
C VAL A 81 15.77 -8.91 -4.29
N TYR A 82 16.61 -9.05 -5.32
CA TYR A 82 17.06 -10.36 -5.79
C TYR A 82 18.33 -10.76 -5.04
N ARG A 83 18.33 -11.91 -4.37
CA ARG A 83 19.50 -12.42 -3.66
C ARG A 83 19.59 -13.93 -3.78
N ARG A 84 20.72 -14.45 -4.25
CA ARG A 84 21.00 -15.90 -4.37
C ARG A 84 19.83 -16.66 -5.01
N GLU A 85 19.41 -16.19 -6.19
CA GLU A 85 18.32 -16.78 -6.99
C GLU A 85 16.92 -16.73 -6.36
N THR A 86 16.77 -16.07 -5.21
CA THR A 86 15.49 -15.85 -4.55
C THR A 86 15.08 -14.38 -4.69
N TYR A 87 13.81 -14.15 -5.01
CA TYR A 87 13.22 -12.82 -5.00
C TYR A 87 12.61 -12.54 -3.62
N HIS A 88 13.12 -11.51 -2.95
CA HIS A 88 12.61 -11.03 -1.67
C HIS A 88 11.84 -9.74 -1.89
N VAL A 89 10.85 -9.47 -1.04
CA VAL A 89 10.21 -8.16 -1.01
C VAL A 89 10.22 -7.62 0.41
N ILE A 90 10.76 -6.43 0.57
CA ILE A 90 10.74 -5.66 1.81
C ILE A 90 9.57 -4.71 1.74
N ILE A 91 8.70 -4.71 2.76
CA ILE A 91 7.57 -3.78 2.84
C ILE A 91 7.77 -2.86 4.02
N GLY A 92 7.88 -1.56 3.74
CA GLY A 92 7.78 -0.53 4.77
C GLY A 92 6.33 -0.08 4.91
N ILE A 93 5.73 -0.28 6.08
CA ILE A 93 4.41 0.25 6.41
C ILE A 93 4.57 1.28 7.52
N GLY A 94 4.23 2.53 7.23
CA GLY A 94 4.13 3.59 8.24
C GLY A 94 2.67 4.00 8.41
N VAL A 95 2.15 3.90 9.62
CA VAL A 95 0.76 4.30 9.95
C VAL A 95 0.80 5.39 11.01
N ASN A 96 0.08 6.48 10.76
CA ASN A 96 -0.13 7.53 11.74
C ASN A 96 -1.19 7.06 12.75
N THR A 97 -0.79 6.39 13.82
CA THR A 97 -1.75 5.87 14.83
C THR A 97 -2.14 6.97 15.82
N ASN A 98 -1.26 7.31 16.75
CA ASN A 98 -1.52 8.21 17.87
C ASN A 98 -0.69 9.49 17.84
N VAL A 99 -0.02 9.77 16.72
CA VAL A 99 0.81 10.97 16.56
C VAL A 99 -0.08 12.21 16.60
N ASP A 100 0.29 13.20 17.40
CA ASP A 100 -0.38 14.49 17.39
C ASP A 100 0.05 15.25 16.12
N LEU A 101 -0.93 15.80 15.37
CA LEU A 101 -0.64 16.39 14.07
C LEU A 101 0.30 17.58 14.14
N ASP A 102 0.28 18.35 15.23
CA ASP A 102 1.16 19.50 15.45
C ASP A 102 2.65 19.09 15.56
N ARG A 103 2.94 17.80 15.76
CA ARG A 103 4.30 17.25 15.75
C ARG A 103 4.78 16.86 14.35
N LEU A 104 3.91 16.89 13.35
CA LEU A 104 4.30 16.65 11.96
C LEU A 104 4.91 17.92 11.35
N PRO A 105 5.78 17.79 10.32
CA PRO A 105 6.28 18.93 9.56
C PRO A 105 5.13 19.84 9.07
N PRO A 106 5.25 21.19 9.19
CA PRO A 106 4.16 22.11 8.89
C PRO A 106 3.54 21.96 7.49
N ASP A 107 4.35 21.57 6.51
CA ASP A 107 3.94 21.31 5.12
C ASP A 107 3.10 20.03 4.97
N VAL A 108 3.25 19.07 5.88
CA VAL A 108 2.52 17.79 5.88
C VAL A 108 1.21 17.89 6.64
N GLN A 109 1.14 18.72 7.69
CA GLN A 109 -0.03 18.83 8.57
C GLN A 109 -1.39 18.98 7.84
N PRO A 110 -1.53 19.84 6.80
CA PRO A 110 -2.81 20.03 6.12
C PRO A 110 -3.30 18.79 5.36
N THR A 111 -2.37 17.91 5.00
CA THR A 111 -2.63 16.75 4.14
C THR A 111 -2.47 15.42 4.88
N ALA A 112 -2.27 15.43 6.20
CA ALA A 112 -2.13 14.25 7.03
C ALA A 112 -3.27 14.09 8.04
N THR A 113 -3.53 12.86 8.43
CA THR A 113 -4.40 12.53 9.56
C THR A 113 -3.86 11.34 10.35
N THR A 114 -4.46 11.04 11.50
CA THR A 114 -4.08 9.95 12.40
C THR A 114 -5.31 9.17 12.86
N LEU A 115 -5.15 7.89 13.22
CA LEU A 115 -6.24 7.09 13.77
C LEU A 115 -6.85 7.78 15.00
N LYS A 116 -6.02 8.19 15.96
CA LYS A 116 -6.45 8.85 17.20
C LYS A 116 -7.36 10.05 16.94
N ARG A 117 -7.05 10.86 15.93
CA ARG A 117 -7.88 11.99 15.53
C ARG A 117 -9.22 11.54 14.98
N GLU A 118 -9.22 10.58 14.06
CA GLU A 118 -10.43 10.19 13.32
C GLU A 118 -11.38 9.33 14.16
N VAL A 119 -10.87 8.58 15.15
CA VAL A 119 -11.69 7.73 16.04
C VAL A 119 -11.90 8.33 17.43
N ASN A 120 -11.27 9.48 17.70
CA ASN A 120 -11.29 10.19 18.99
C ASN A 120 -10.91 9.32 20.20
N LEU A 121 -10.02 8.34 20.00
CA LEU A 121 -9.60 7.36 21.00
C LEU A 121 -8.13 6.99 20.79
N PHE A 122 -7.44 6.65 21.87
CA PHE A 122 -6.10 6.07 21.76
C PHE A 122 -6.20 4.66 21.17
N VAL A 123 -5.36 4.36 20.18
CA VAL A 123 -5.29 3.03 19.54
C VAL A 123 -4.06 2.29 20.05
N ALA A 124 -4.24 1.12 20.64
CA ALA A 124 -3.13 0.28 21.05
C ALA A 124 -2.34 -0.21 19.81
N ASN A 125 -1.05 0.13 19.74
CA ASN A 125 -0.24 -0.12 18.53
C ASN A 125 0.00 -1.62 18.29
N ASP A 126 0.10 -2.39 19.37
CA ASP A 126 0.19 -3.84 19.38
C ASP A 126 -1.08 -4.49 18.81
N GLU A 127 -2.26 -4.06 19.26
CA GLU A 127 -3.53 -4.54 18.70
C GLU A 127 -3.66 -4.21 17.20
N PHE A 128 -3.30 -2.99 16.81
CA PHE A 128 -3.30 -2.59 15.41
C PHE A 128 -2.32 -3.43 14.58
N LEU A 129 -1.11 -3.64 15.08
CA LEU A 129 -0.08 -4.43 14.41
C LEU A 129 -0.49 -5.89 14.26
N ASP A 130 -1.02 -6.50 15.32
CA ASP A 130 -1.46 -7.90 15.31
C ASP A 130 -2.60 -8.09 14.31
N TYR A 131 -3.58 -7.17 14.27
CA TYR A 131 -4.64 -7.23 13.27
C TYR A 131 -4.09 -7.05 11.85
N LEU A 132 -3.21 -6.07 11.63
CA LEU A 132 -2.60 -5.83 10.32
C LEU A 132 -1.82 -7.05 9.81
N LEU A 133 -1.00 -7.69 10.67
CA LEU A 133 -0.23 -8.87 10.31
C LEU A 133 -1.16 -10.03 9.94
N ASN A 134 -2.23 -10.26 10.69
CA ASN A 134 -3.24 -11.26 10.36
C ASN A 134 -3.91 -10.99 9.01
N GLN A 135 -4.18 -9.73 8.66
CA GLN A 135 -4.74 -9.39 7.33
C GLN A 135 -3.74 -9.61 6.20
N ILE A 136 -2.46 -9.31 6.43
CA ILE A 136 -1.41 -9.58 5.45
C ILE A 136 -1.30 -11.09 5.20
N ASP A 137 -1.33 -11.91 6.26
CA ASP A 137 -1.26 -13.37 6.14
C ASP A 137 -2.48 -13.98 5.44
N ASP A 138 -3.70 -13.50 5.74
CA ASP A 138 -4.93 -13.89 5.05
C ASP A 138 -4.85 -13.57 3.56
N LEU A 139 -4.47 -12.34 3.21
CA LEU A 139 -4.38 -11.91 1.81
C LEU A 139 -3.24 -12.60 1.06
N TYR A 140 -2.13 -12.92 1.73
CA TYR A 140 -1.05 -13.70 1.14
C TYR A 140 -1.47 -15.15 0.90
N SER A 141 -2.14 -15.77 1.88
CA SER A 141 -2.73 -17.10 1.74
C SER A 141 -3.72 -17.15 0.58
N ARG A 142 -4.58 -16.13 0.43
CA ARG A 142 -5.47 -16.00 -0.73
C ARG A 142 -4.70 -15.82 -2.02
N TYR A 143 -3.68 -14.97 -2.06
CA TYR A 143 -2.82 -14.79 -3.24
C TYR A 143 -2.24 -16.11 -3.76
N ARG A 144 -1.81 -16.99 -2.86
CA ARG A 144 -1.26 -18.31 -3.23
C ARG A 144 -2.31 -19.31 -3.74
N ASN A 145 -3.59 -19.13 -3.37
CA ASN A 145 -4.65 -20.11 -3.61
C ASN A 145 -5.79 -19.59 -4.50
N THR A 146 -5.75 -18.33 -4.93
CA THR A 146 -6.80 -17.69 -5.74
C THR A 146 -6.20 -16.93 -6.91
N ARG A 147 -7.01 -16.69 -7.95
CA ARG A 147 -6.60 -15.86 -9.09
C ARG A 147 -6.38 -14.42 -8.62
N ILE A 148 -5.25 -13.83 -9.01
CA ILE A 148 -4.90 -12.42 -8.69
C ILE A 148 -6.03 -11.44 -9.05
N GLU A 149 -6.81 -11.73 -10.08
CA GLU A 149 -7.92 -10.90 -10.54
C GLU A 149 -8.88 -10.50 -9.41
N PHE A 150 -9.10 -11.37 -8.42
CA PHE A 150 -9.94 -11.05 -7.27
C PHE A 150 -9.27 -10.02 -6.33
N LEU A 151 -7.97 -10.15 -6.09
CA LEU A 151 -7.21 -9.19 -5.28
C LEU A 151 -7.10 -7.83 -5.96
N ILE A 152 -6.92 -7.82 -7.29
CA ILE A 152 -6.91 -6.60 -8.09
C ILE A 152 -8.29 -5.95 -8.09
N LYS A 153 -9.37 -6.73 -8.16
CA LYS A 153 -10.74 -6.22 -8.05
C LYS A 153 -10.98 -5.51 -6.71
N ASP A 154 -10.55 -6.11 -5.60
CA ASP A 154 -10.67 -5.49 -4.27
C ASP A 154 -9.85 -4.19 -4.20
N TYR A 155 -8.61 -4.21 -4.70
CA TYR A 155 -7.75 -3.03 -4.77
C TYR A 155 -8.39 -1.91 -5.61
N ARG A 156 -8.89 -2.21 -6.81
CA ARG A 156 -9.58 -1.27 -7.69
C ARG A 156 -10.76 -0.62 -6.98
N GLY A 157 -11.58 -1.43 -6.31
CA GLY A 157 -12.74 -0.95 -5.56
C GLY A 157 -12.40 0.00 -4.40
N GLN A 158 -11.16 -0.02 -3.91
CA GLN A 158 -10.69 0.92 -2.87
C GLN A 158 -9.80 2.04 -3.40
N CYS A 159 -9.44 2.04 -4.69
CA CYS A 159 -8.50 3.00 -5.24
C CYS A 159 -9.17 4.35 -5.51
N THR A 160 -8.94 5.33 -4.63
CA THR A 160 -9.51 6.68 -4.73
C THR A 160 -8.87 7.51 -5.85
N THR A 161 -7.78 7.04 -6.44
CA THR A 161 -7.15 7.70 -7.59
C THR A 161 -7.94 7.43 -8.88
N ILE A 162 -8.59 6.27 -9.00
CA ILE A 162 -9.39 5.94 -10.19
C ILE A 162 -10.51 6.97 -10.37
N GLY A 163 -10.72 7.39 -11.61
CA GLY A 163 -11.70 8.38 -12.01
C GLY A 163 -11.20 9.83 -11.95
N LYS A 164 -10.10 10.11 -11.24
CA LYS A 164 -9.51 11.46 -11.13
C LYS A 164 -8.61 11.77 -12.35
N ARG A 165 -8.46 13.06 -12.67
CA ARG A 165 -7.48 13.53 -13.66
C ARG A 165 -6.10 13.56 -13.00
N VAL A 166 -5.08 13.06 -13.70
CA VAL A 166 -3.72 12.91 -13.17
C VAL A 166 -2.68 13.31 -14.20
N THR A 167 -1.53 13.78 -13.70
CA THR A 167 -0.29 13.92 -14.47
C THR A 167 0.75 12.97 -13.88
N ALA A 168 1.21 12.03 -14.68
CA ALA A 168 2.31 11.13 -14.37
C ALA A 168 3.59 11.62 -15.04
N THR A 169 4.68 11.72 -14.29
CA THR A 169 5.99 12.11 -14.80
C THR A 169 6.98 10.98 -14.57
N THR A 170 7.60 10.53 -15.66
CA THR A 170 8.62 9.46 -15.70
C THR A 170 9.91 9.98 -16.34
N SER A 171 10.96 9.16 -16.36
CA SER A 171 12.20 9.48 -17.11
C SER A 171 11.98 9.62 -18.62
N LYS A 172 10.88 9.09 -19.16
CA LYS A 172 10.53 9.15 -20.59
C LYS A 172 9.63 10.35 -20.94
N GLY A 173 9.23 11.15 -19.95
CA GLY A 173 8.35 12.31 -20.13
C GLY A 173 7.11 12.26 -19.24
N SER A 174 6.16 13.16 -19.52
CA SER A 174 4.91 13.30 -18.77
C SER A 174 3.69 12.91 -19.58
N ILE A 175 2.74 12.24 -18.94
CA ILE A 175 1.44 11.86 -19.49
C ILE A 175 0.36 12.48 -18.60
N THR A 176 -0.59 13.18 -19.20
CA THR A 176 -1.77 13.71 -18.50
C THR A 176 -3.02 13.05 -19.05
N GLY A 177 -3.93 12.68 -18.16
CA GLY A 177 -5.17 12.02 -18.54
C GLY A 177 -5.99 11.60 -17.33
N ARG A 178 -7.00 10.77 -17.55
CA ARG A 178 -7.82 10.20 -16.49
C ARG A 178 -7.20 8.90 -15.99
N ALA A 179 -7.07 8.75 -14.67
CA ALA A 179 -6.77 7.47 -14.04
C ALA A 179 -7.94 6.51 -14.30
N TYR A 180 -7.75 5.59 -15.24
CA TYR A 180 -8.81 4.78 -15.81
C TYR A 180 -9.02 3.47 -15.06
N ASP A 181 -7.94 2.75 -14.75
CA ASP A 181 -7.99 1.44 -14.09
C ASP A 181 -6.63 1.09 -13.46
N ILE A 182 -6.54 -0.07 -12.82
CA ILE A 182 -5.30 -0.71 -12.36
C ILE A 182 -5.11 -1.99 -13.18
N ALA A 183 -3.97 -2.18 -13.84
CA ALA A 183 -3.66 -3.40 -14.58
C ALA A 183 -3.41 -4.59 -13.64
N PRO A 184 -3.48 -5.85 -14.13
CA PRO A 184 -3.21 -7.04 -13.33
C PRO A 184 -1.80 -7.07 -12.70
N ASN A 185 -0.83 -6.40 -13.33
CA ASN A 185 0.53 -6.19 -12.82
C ASN A 185 0.64 -5.07 -11.77
N GLY A 186 -0.48 -4.46 -11.37
CA GLY A 186 -0.55 -3.37 -10.41
C GLY A 186 -0.29 -1.97 -10.98
N ALA A 187 0.00 -1.82 -12.28
CA ALA A 187 0.24 -0.52 -12.90
C ALA A 187 -1.03 0.33 -12.96
N LEU A 188 -0.92 1.65 -12.82
CA LEU A 188 -2.03 2.56 -13.07
C LEU A 188 -2.21 2.73 -14.57
N ILE A 189 -3.42 2.49 -15.08
CA ILE A 189 -3.79 2.80 -16.46
C ILE A 189 -4.26 4.26 -16.53
N ILE A 190 -3.59 5.07 -17.34
CA ILE A 190 -3.96 6.44 -17.61
C ILE A 190 -4.51 6.50 -19.05
N MET A 191 -5.72 7.03 -19.20
CA MET A 191 -6.31 7.30 -20.51
C MET A 191 -6.09 8.79 -20.83
N ASP A 192 -5.29 9.09 -21.84
CA ASP A 192 -5.03 10.46 -22.26
C ASP A 192 -6.23 11.09 -22.98
N ASP A 193 -6.12 12.38 -23.32
CA ASP A 193 -7.19 13.12 -24.00
C ASP A 193 -7.45 12.62 -25.44
N GLY A 194 -6.52 11.85 -26.02
CA GLY A 194 -6.66 11.17 -27.30
C GLY A 194 -7.26 9.76 -27.19
N ASN A 195 -7.70 9.34 -26.01
CA ASN A 195 -8.20 8.00 -25.67
C ASN A 195 -7.15 6.87 -25.76
N ALA A 196 -5.86 7.19 -25.84
CA ALA A 196 -4.81 6.18 -25.74
C ALA A 196 -4.59 5.80 -24.27
N LYS A 197 -4.34 4.50 -24.03
CA LYS A 197 -4.08 3.96 -22.69
C LYS A 197 -2.58 3.80 -22.47
N HIS A 198 -2.12 4.24 -21.31
CA HIS A 198 -0.72 4.22 -20.90
C HIS A 198 -0.58 3.55 -19.53
N GLU A 199 0.39 2.65 -19.39
CA GLU A 199 0.72 2.05 -18.08
C GLU A 199 1.73 2.93 -17.32
N PHE A 200 1.41 3.25 -16.07
CA PHE A 200 2.27 3.97 -15.16
C PHE A 200 2.64 3.08 -13.96
N VAL A 201 3.91 2.68 -13.90
CA VAL A 201 4.47 1.83 -12.84
C VAL A 201 5.30 2.64 -11.84
N GLU A 202 6.13 3.56 -12.35
CA GLU A 202 7.14 4.27 -11.57
C GLU A 202 7.28 5.72 -12.04
N GLY A 203 7.58 6.61 -11.10
CA GLY A 203 7.73 8.05 -11.31
C GLY A 203 6.94 8.83 -10.27
N SER A 204 6.65 10.09 -10.58
CA SER A 204 5.77 10.92 -9.75
C SER A 204 4.38 11.00 -10.35
N LEU A 205 3.35 10.98 -9.51
CA LEU A 205 1.96 11.12 -9.91
C LEU A 205 1.33 12.27 -9.12
N LYS A 206 0.69 13.20 -9.84
CA LYS A 206 -0.08 14.30 -9.25
C LYS A 206 -1.52 14.19 -9.71
N ILE A 207 -2.46 14.32 -8.78
CA ILE A 207 -3.87 14.55 -9.11
C ILE A 207 -3.99 16.02 -9.48
N VAL A 208 -4.62 16.31 -10.62
CA VAL A 208 -4.88 17.67 -11.09
C VAL A 208 -6.38 17.99 -10.96
N PRO A 209 -6.74 19.27 -10.80
CA PRO A 209 -8.13 19.71 -10.76
C PRO A 209 -8.94 19.28 -11.99
#